data_AF-A0A3D4WR80-F1
#
_entry.id   AF-A0A3D4WR80-F1
#
_cell.length_a   1.000
_cell.length_b   1.000
_cell.length_c   1.000
_cell.angle_alpha   90.00
_cell.angle_beta   90.00
_cell.angle_gamma   90.00
#
_symmetry.space_group_name_H-M   'P 1'
#
loop_
_entity.id
_entity.type
_entity.pdbx_description
1 polymer ?
#
loop_
_entity_poly.entity_id
_entity_poly.type
_entity_poly.pdbx_seq_one_letter_code
_entity_poly.pdbx_strand_id
1 'polypeptide(L)'
;MKKLLLGGALAALMVLSAAPAQASITLSQGHVDAADINWVSNAFSVKLSDQTVSPAVDRDPADVILSVPAGAIVTVPNDSRFSFLGTPGAQVWILPQSQKAGLLWLGWNTLGVPSGVLQGNNLQLKLTAVTGPDDFAVYTTGAFGAPTVIFDSGNGLPDSKTVNVNTHAHANWAFEAAGTYTVTFEVTGVRTDGSAVSSGPIAYTFVVSA
;
A
#
# COMPACT_ATOMS: atom_id res chain seq x y z
N MET A 1 75.41 0.67 -2.44
CA MET A 1 74.52 1.81 -2.75
C MET A 1 73.09 1.27 -2.86
N LYS A 2 72.14 1.79 -2.05
CA LYS A 2 70.70 2.07 -2.32
C LYS A 2 69.95 1.12 -3.31
N LYS A 3 68.77 0.55 -3.00
CA LYS A 3 67.55 1.19 -2.44
C LYS A 3 66.59 0.17 -1.80
N LEU A 4 66.00 0.58 -0.67
CA LEU A 4 64.76 0.08 -0.07
C LEU A 4 63.57 0.45 -0.97
N LEU A 5 62.60 -0.47 -1.16
CA LEU A 5 61.27 -0.18 -1.72
C LEU A 5 60.24 -0.32 -0.58
N LEU A 6 59.74 0.81 -0.09
CA LEU A 6 58.53 0.85 0.75
C LEU A 6 57.31 0.87 -0.19
N GLY A 7 56.47 -0.16 -0.11
CA GLY A 7 55.11 -0.11 -0.67
C GLY A 7 54.17 0.51 0.37
N GLY A 8 53.71 1.73 0.12
CA GLY A 8 52.67 2.37 0.93
C GLY A 8 51.29 1.90 0.49
N ALA A 9 50.51 1.33 1.40
CA ALA A 9 49.09 1.09 1.18
C ALA A 9 48.31 2.39 1.45
N LEU A 10 47.63 2.91 0.43
CA LEU A 10 46.63 3.97 0.61
C LEU A 10 45.35 3.32 1.16
N ALA A 11 44.98 3.64 2.40
CA ALA A 11 43.65 3.39 2.91
C ALA A 11 42.73 4.55 2.49
N ALA A 12 41.78 4.28 1.59
CA ALA A 12 40.73 5.24 1.26
C ALA A 12 39.65 5.21 2.36
N LEU A 13 39.51 6.30 3.12
CA LEU A 13 38.36 6.51 4.01
C LEU A 13 37.13 6.84 3.14
N MET A 14 36.16 5.93 3.09
CA MET A 14 34.82 6.27 2.62
C MET A 14 34.07 6.97 3.75
N VAL A 15 33.75 8.25 3.54
CA VAL A 15 32.83 8.96 4.41
C VAL A 15 31.42 8.60 3.96
N LEU A 16 30.71 7.76 4.71
CA LEU A 16 29.29 7.55 4.53
C LEU A 16 28.54 8.76 5.08
N SER A 17 28.03 9.61 4.20
CA SER A 17 27.01 10.59 4.56
C SER A 17 25.69 9.85 4.79
N ALA A 18 25.32 9.64 6.05
CA ALA A 18 23.97 9.21 6.40
C ALA A 18 23.01 10.36 6.06
N ALA A 19 22.07 10.12 5.14
CA ALA A 19 20.94 11.03 4.96
C ALA A 19 20.17 11.14 6.29
N PRO A 20 19.68 12.33 6.67
CA PRO A 20 18.87 12.46 7.88
C PRO A 20 17.65 11.54 7.76
N ALA A 21 17.39 10.74 8.80
CA ALA A 21 16.17 9.97 8.89
C ALA A 21 14.98 10.94 8.87
N GLN A 22 14.25 10.99 7.76
CA GLN A 22 13.01 11.74 7.66
C GLN A 22 12.03 11.17 8.69
N ALA A 23 11.47 12.02 9.55
CA ALA A 23 10.61 11.58 10.63
C ALA A 23 9.31 11.00 10.05
N SER A 24 9.13 9.68 10.14
CA SER A 24 7.90 9.03 9.71
C SER A 24 6.73 9.45 10.62
N ILE A 25 5.59 9.77 10.02
CA ILE A 25 4.33 9.94 10.76
C ILE A 25 3.62 8.60 10.86
N THR A 26 3.12 8.28 12.06
CA THR A 26 2.29 7.08 12.26
C THR A 26 0.82 7.46 12.24
N LEU A 27 0.06 6.89 11.30
CA LEU A 27 -1.40 6.95 11.30
C LEU A 27 -1.94 5.66 11.90
N SER A 28 -2.81 5.75 12.91
CA SER A 28 -3.35 4.57 13.62
C SER A 28 -4.87 4.44 13.59
N GLN A 29 -5.58 5.52 13.26
CA GLN A 29 -7.04 5.50 13.15
C GLN A 29 -7.57 6.63 12.27
N GLY A 30 -8.76 6.46 11.72
CA GLY A 30 -9.46 7.47 10.92
C GLY A 30 -9.45 7.19 9.42
N HIS A 31 -10.04 8.08 8.65
CA HIS A 31 -10.18 7.94 7.20
C HIS A 31 -8.85 8.28 6.53
N VAL A 32 -8.34 7.30 5.77
CA VAL A 32 -7.13 7.45 4.98
C VAL A 32 -7.35 6.81 3.61
N ASP A 33 -7.29 7.58 2.54
CA ASP A 33 -7.23 6.99 1.19
C ASP A 33 -5.77 6.62 0.92
N ALA A 34 -5.45 5.32 1.03
CA ALA A 34 -4.10 4.80 0.88
C ALA A 34 -3.54 5.09 -0.51
N ALA A 35 -4.39 5.01 -1.54
CA ALA A 35 -4.07 5.47 -2.88
C ALA A 35 -5.02 6.61 -3.28
N ASP A 36 -4.64 7.85 -2.98
CA ASP A 36 -5.24 9.04 -3.57
C ASP A 36 -4.55 9.36 -4.90
N ILE A 37 -5.24 9.02 -5.98
CA ILE A 37 -4.71 9.02 -7.34
C ILE A 37 -5.15 10.29 -8.03
N ASN A 38 -4.17 11.14 -8.34
CA ASN A 38 -4.34 12.42 -9.01
C ASN A 38 -3.67 12.41 -10.39
N TRP A 39 -4.10 13.32 -11.27
CA TRP A 39 -3.48 13.55 -12.57
C TRP A 39 -2.74 14.90 -12.59
N VAL A 40 -1.41 14.86 -12.62
CA VAL A 40 -0.55 16.05 -12.57
C VAL A 40 0.45 15.98 -13.72
N SER A 41 0.55 17.06 -14.50
CA SER A 41 1.53 17.16 -15.60
C SER A 41 1.51 15.96 -16.56
N ASN A 42 0.32 15.49 -16.94
CA ASN A 42 0.09 14.33 -17.82
C ASN A 42 0.60 12.97 -17.29
N ALA A 43 0.76 12.83 -15.98
CA ALA A 43 1.14 11.59 -15.31
C ALA A 43 0.28 11.34 -14.04
N PHE A 44 0.32 10.11 -13.54
CA PHE A 44 -0.24 9.80 -12.24
C PHE A 44 0.64 10.39 -11.13
N SER A 45 0.01 11.03 -10.15
CA SER A 45 0.58 11.35 -8.86
C SER A 45 -0.23 10.60 -7.81
N VAL A 46 0.41 9.68 -7.09
CA VAL A 46 -0.26 8.89 -6.05
C VAL A 46 0.29 9.30 -4.70
N LYS A 47 -0.62 9.67 -3.79
CA LYS A 47 -0.31 10.05 -2.41
C LYS A 47 -1.24 9.31 -1.45
N LEU A 48 -0.93 9.43 -0.17
CA LEU A 48 -1.83 9.07 0.92
C LEU A 48 -2.66 10.31 1.28
N SER A 49 -3.99 10.27 1.14
CA SER A 49 -4.83 11.37 1.63
C SER A 49 -5.17 11.12 3.10
N ASP A 50 -4.50 11.84 3.99
CA ASP A 50 -4.71 11.79 5.44
C ASP A 50 -5.86 12.73 5.84
N GLN A 51 -7.03 12.13 6.08
CA GLN A 51 -8.22 12.83 6.58
C GLN A 51 -8.41 12.64 8.10
N THR A 52 -7.36 12.21 8.82
CA THR A 52 -7.34 12.13 10.29
C THR A 52 -7.18 13.52 10.92
N VAL A 53 -6.76 14.50 10.11
CA VAL A 53 -6.60 15.92 10.45
C VAL A 53 -7.51 16.79 9.59
N SER A 54 -7.76 18.02 10.03
CA SER A 54 -8.56 19.00 9.29
C SER A 54 -7.80 20.33 9.15
N PRO A 55 -7.58 20.83 7.91
CA PRO A 55 -7.93 20.21 6.64
C PRO A 55 -7.14 18.91 6.37
N ALA A 56 -7.64 18.08 5.44
CA ALA A 56 -6.93 16.87 5.00
C ALA A 56 -5.55 17.22 4.42
N VAL A 57 -4.60 16.29 4.55
CA VAL A 57 -3.21 16.48 4.13
C VAL A 57 -2.78 15.33 3.22
N ASP A 58 -2.19 15.66 2.07
CA ASP A 58 -1.55 14.66 1.22
C ASP A 58 -0.16 14.34 1.76
N ARG A 59 0.13 13.05 1.92
CA ARG A 59 1.40 12.53 2.44
C ARG A 59 2.07 11.64 1.42
N ASP A 60 3.40 11.69 1.39
CA ASP A 60 4.15 10.68 0.66
C ASP A 60 4.07 9.34 1.41
N PRO A 61 3.70 8.22 0.74
CA PRO A 61 3.68 6.91 1.38
C PRO A 61 4.99 6.49 2.03
N ALA A 62 6.14 6.95 1.51
CA ALA A 62 7.45 6.66 2.11
C ALA A 62 7.66 7.33 3.49
N ASP A 63 6.88 8.38 3.80
CA ASP A 63 6.96 9.12 5.06
C ASP A 63 5.91 8.67 6.08
N VAL A 64 5.11 7.65 5.78
CA VAL A 64 3.98 7.22 6.61
C VAL A 64 4.13 5.77 7.06
N ILE A 65 3.90 5.54 8.36
CA ILE A 65 3.65 4.22 8.92
C ILE A 65 2.15 4.08 9.16
N LEU A 66 1.54 3.08 8.51
CA LEU A 66 0.15 2.70 8.75
C LEU A 66 0.11 1.66 9.87
N SER A 67 -0.35 2.06 11.05
CA SER A 67 -0.44 1.17 12.21
C SER A 67 -1.70 0.32 12.15
N VAL A 68 -1.52 -0.99 12.34
CA VAL A 68 -2.59 -1.98 12.45
C VAL A 68 -2.57 -2.51 13.89
N PRO A 69 -3.42 -1.97 14.79
CA PRO A 69 -3.37 -2.32 16.21
C PRO A 69 -4.02 -3.69 16.48
N ALA A 70 -3.78 -4.25 17.68
CA ALA A 70 -4.40 -5.51 18.13
C ALA A 70 -5.95 -5.46 18.12
N GLY A 71 -6.55 -4.27 18.18
CA GLY A 71 -8.00 -4.08 18.00
C GLY A 71 -8.54 -4.45 16.60
N ALA A 72 -7.64 -4.72 15.65
CA ALA A 72 -7.94 -5.23 14.32
C ALA A 72 -7.98 -6.77 14.26
N ILE A 73 -7.62 -7.49 15.34
CA ILE A 73 -7.61 -8.96 15.34
C ILE A 73 -9.03 -9.50 15.13
N VAL A 74 -9.16 -10.43 14.19
CA VAL A 74 -10.36 -11.19 13.86
C VAL A 74 -9.99 -12.67 13.72
N THR A 75 -10.93 -13.55 14.07
CA THR A 75 -10.78 -14.99 13.83
C THR A 75 -11.29 -15.35 12.43
N VAL A 76 -10.49 -16.09 11.67
CA VAL A 76 -10.88 -16.60 10.35
C VAL A 76 -12.13 -17.48 10.49
N PRO A 77 -13.23 -17.16 9.77
CA PRO A 77 -14.46 -17.95 9.84
C PRO A 77 -14.27 -19.39 9.38
N ASN A 78 -15.06 -20.32 9.92
CA ASN A 78 -15.18 -21.68 9.38
C ASN A 78 -16.08 -21.70 8.14
N ASP A 79 -15.61 -21.02 7.08
CA ASP A 79 -16.26 -20.89 5.80
C ASP A 79 -15.18 -20.86 4.72
N SER A 80 -15.25 -21.80 3.77
CA SER A 80 -14.24 -21.96 2.72
C SER A 80 -14.08 -20.74 1.83
N ARG A 81 -15.07 -19.84 1.79
CA ARG A 81 -14.96 -18.57 1.05
C ARG A 81 -13.88 -17.64 1.62
N PHE A 82 -13.46 -17.84 2.87
CA PHE A 82 -12.42 -17.06 3.55
C PHE A 82 -11.06 -17.79 3.65
N SER A 83 -10.85 -18.87 2.89
CA SER A 83 -9.60 -19.63 2.93
C SER A 83 -8.35 -18.84 2.50
N PHE A 84 -8.54 -17.69 1.83
CA PHE A 84 -7.48 -16.75 1.47
C PHE A 84 -6.98 -15.90 2.67
N LEU A 85 -7.57 -16.09 3.86
CA LEU A 85 -7.11 -15.50 5.12
C LEU A 85 -6.37 -16.53 6.00
N GLY A 86 -6.03 -17.69 5.43
CA GLY A 86 -5.48 -18.83 6.16
C GLY A 86 -6.53 -19.81 6.72
N THR A 87 -6.14 -20.56 7.75
CA THR A 87 -6.95 -21.66 8.28
C THR A 87 -8.10 -21.18 9.17
N PRO A 88 -9.29 -21.81 9.13
CA PRO A 88 -10.37 -21.52 10.07
C PRO A 88 -9.91 -21.54 11.52
N GLY A 89 -10.25 -20.50 12.28
CA GLY A 89 -9.82 -20.35 13.68
C GLY A 89 -8.49 -19.62 13.88
N ALA A 90 -7.69 -19.40 12.83
CA ALA A 90 -6.50 -18.56 12.91
C ALA A 90 -6.86 -17.10 13.25
N GLN A 91 -5.92 -16.37 13.83
CA GLN A 91 -6.03 -14.93 14.06
C GLN A 91 -5.38 -14.18 12.91
N VAL A 92 -6.10 -13.18 12.38
CA VAL A 92 -5.62 -12.24 11.36
C VAL A 92 -5.98 -10.82 11.76
N TRP A 93 -5.32 -9.82 11.19
CA TRP A 93 -5.60 -8.41 11.47
C TRP A 93 -6.32 -7.79 10.29
N ILE A 94 -7.52 -7.26 10.50
CA ILE A 94 -8.35 -6.70 9.44
C ILE A 94 -8.68 -5.24 9.75
N LEU A 95 -8.18 -4.34 8.90
CA LEU A 95 -8.71 -2.97 8.80
C LEU A 95 -9.99 -3.02 7.94
N PRO A 96 -11.16 -2.67 8.48
CA PRO A 96 -12.44 -2.99 7.84
C PRO A 96 -12.81 -2.03 6.71
N GLN A 97 -13.57 -2.52 5.72
CA GLN A 97 -14.14 -1.72 4.63
C GLN A 97 -15.16 -0.67 5.10
N SER A 98 -15.72 -0.87 6.29
CA SER A 98 -16.63 0.07 6.95
C SER A 98 -15.91 0.73 8.10
N GLN A 99 -16.04 2.05 8.23
CA GLN A 99 -15.35 2.81 9.26
C GLN A 99 -15.64 2.26 10.67
N LYS A 100 -14.57 2.02 11.43
CA LYS A 100 -14.64 1.54 12.82
C LYS A 100 -13.74 2.42 13.68
N ALA A 101 -14.28 2.89 14.81
CA ALA A 101 -13.52 3.69 15.76
C ALA A 101 -12.26 2.94 16.24
N GLY A 102 -11.14 3.65 16.35
CA GLY A 102 -9.86 3.09 16.77
C GLY A 102 -9.09 2.32 15.69
N LEU A 103 -9.60 2.25 14.45
CA LEU A 103 -8.92 1.64 13.31
C LEU A 103 -8.82 2.62 12.14
N LEU A 104 -7.82 2.39 11.28
CA LEU A 104 -7.74 3.05 9.98
C LEU A 104 -8.87 2.54 9.08
N TRP A 105 -9.47 3.46 8.31
CA TRP A 105 -10.45 3.18 7.28
C TRP A 105 -9.80 3.46 5.93
N LEU A 106 -9.27 2.39 5.32
CA LEU A 106 -8.41 2.47 4.16
C LEU A 106 -9.18 2.33 2.85
N GLY A 107 -8.78 3.10 1.86
CA GLY A 107 -9.41 3.11 0.55
C GLY A 107 -8.50 3.58 -0.57
N TRP A 108 -9.11 3.80 -1.73
CA TRP A 108 -8.51 4.48 -2.87
C TRP A 108 -9.49 5.48 -3.46
N ASN A 109 -8.93 6.51 -4.09
CA ASN A 109 -9.66 7.63 -4.64
C ASN A 109 -9.09 7.98 -6.03
N THR A 110 -9.96 8.22 -7.01
CA THR A 110 -9.62 8.62 -8.38
C THR A 110 -10.36 9.89 -8.83
N LEU A 111 -10.92 10.67 -7.89
CA LEU A 111 -11.58 11.95 -8.15
C LEU A 111 -10.62 12.99 -8.73
N GLY A 112 -9.33 12.87 -8.42
CA GLY A 112 -8.25 13.70 -8.97
C GLY A 112 -7.83 13.35 -10.40
N VAL A 113 -8.42 12.32 -11.01
CA VAL A 113 -8.16 11.93 -12.41
C VAL A 113 -9.30 12.41 -13.30
N PRO A 114 -9.08 13.39 -14.21
CA PRO A 114 -10.13 13.88 -15.08
C PRO A 114 -10.62 12.82 -16.07
N SER A 115 -11.92 12.81 -16.35
CA SER A 115 -12.47 12.04 -17.47
C SER A 115 -11.85 12.49 -18.81
N GLY A 116 -11.64 11.54 -19.73
CA GLY A 116 -11.12 11.80 -21.07
C GLY A 116 -9.60 11.83 -21.20
N VAL A 117 -8.85 11.66 -20.11
CA VAL A 117 -7.37 11.58 -20.16
C VAL A 117 -6.88 10.14 -20.36
N LEU A 118 -7.71 9.14 -20.02
CA LEU A 118 -7.43 7.70 -20.16
C LEU A 118 -8.46 7.02 -21.07
N GLN A 119 -8.03 6.00 -21.81
CA GLN A 119 -8.94 5.14 -22.56
C GLN A 119 -9.92 4.44 -21.63
N GLY A 120 -11.19 4.39 -22.01
CA GLY A 120 -12.25 3.77 -21.22
C GLY A 120 -12.51 4.44 -19.87
N ASN A 121 -11.91 5.61 -19.58
CA ASN A 121 -12.04 6.31 -18.30
C ASN A 121 -11.73 5.41 -17.09
N ASN A 122 -10.70 4.57 -17.20
CA ASN A 122 -10.28 3.68 -16.13
C ASN A 122 -8.75 3.55 -16.08
N LEU A 123 -8.28 3.03 -14.95
CA LEU A 123 -6.89 2.70 -14.66
C LEU A 123 -6.81 1.30 -14.04
N GLN A 124 -5.61 0.74 -14.00
CA GLN A 124 -5.30 -0.46 -13.25
C GLN A 124 -4.56 -0.08 -11.97
N LEU A 125 -5.14 -0.42 -10.82
CA LEU A 125 -4.43 -0.47 -9.54
C LEU A 125 -3.86 -1.88 -9.40
N LYS A 126 -2.56 -2.00 -9.18
CA LYS A 126 -1.86 -3.29 -9.11
C LYS A 126 -1.16 -3.46 -7.78
N LEU A 127 -1.31 -4.63 -7.16
CA LEU A 127 -0.43 -5.07 -6.08
C LEU A 127 0.75 -5.80 -6.73
N THR A 128 1.96 -5.26 -6.61
CA THR A 128 3.13 -5.75 -7.36
C THR A 128 4.14 -6.48 -6.49
N ALA A 129 4.22 -6.15 -5.20
CA ALA A 129 5.06 -6.87 -4.25
C ALA A 129 4.53 -6.74 -2.82
N VAL A 130 4.71 -7.79 -2.02
CA VAL A 130 4.53 -7.78 -0.57
C VAL A 130 5.76 -8.38 0.06
N THR A 131 6.27 -7.76 1.13
CA THR A 131 7.28 -8.35 2.00
C THR A 131 6.80 -8.19 3.43
N GLY A 132 6.73 -9.28 4.17
CA GLY A 132 6.21 -9.28 5.54
C GLY A 132 6.41 -10.64 6.20
N PRO A 133 5.96 -10.79 7.46
CA PRO A 133 6.02 -12.05 8.18
C PRO A 133 5.10 -13.14 7.61
N ASP A 134 4.04 -12.76 6.90
CA ASP A 134 3.06 -13.68 6.30
C ASP A 134 2.31 -12.97 5.15
N ASP A 135 1.21 -13.54 4.67
CA ASP A 135 0.44 -13.02 3.55
C ASP A 135 -0.40 -11.76 3.88
N PHE A 136 -0.78 -11.06 2.80
CA PHE A 136 -1.57 -9.85 2.78
C PHE A 136 -2.67 -9.95 1.72
N ALA A 137 -3.88 -9.56 2.09
CA ALA A 137 -5.02 -9.55 1.18
C ALA A 137 -5.86 -8.27 1.30
N VAL A 138 -6.46 -7.86 0.19
CA VAL A 138 -7.50 -6.82 0.14
C VAL A 138 -8.74 -7.43 -0.48
N TYR A 139 -9.89 -7.26 0.18
CA TYR A 139 -11.15 -7.84 -0.29
C TYR A 139 -12.35 -7.00 0.13
N THR A 140 -13.47 -7.15 -0.56
CA THR A 140 -14.76 -6.58 -0.13
C THR A 140 -15.71 -7.69 0.29
N THR A 141 -16.66 -7.37 1.15
CA THR A 141 -17.75 -8.24 1.58
C THR A 141 -19.06 -7.67 1.07
N GLY A 142 -19.81 -8.49 0.32
CA GLY A 142 -21.14 -8.14 -0.16
C GLY A 142 -22.18 -8.14 0.97
N ALA A 143 -23.40 -7.66 0.69
CA ALA A 143 -24.47 -7.50 1.69
C ALA A 143 -24.82 -8.80 2.45
N PHE A 144 -24.59 -9.97 1.84
CA PHE A 144 -24.85 -11.29 2.42
C PHE A 144 -23.59 -11.98 2.98
N GLY A 145 -22.50 -11.24 3.21
CA GLY A 145 -21.28 -11.76 3.84
C GLY A 145 -20.31 -12.48 2.90
N ALA A 146 -20.61 -12.58 1.60
CA ALA A 146 -19.72 -13.21 0.63
C ALA A 146 -18.50 -12.30 0.34
N PRO A 147 -17.26 -12.80 0.47
CA PRO A 147 -16.07 -12.04 0.11
C PRO A 147 -15.86 -12.00 -1.40
N THR A 148 -15.21 -10.94 -1.88
CA THR A 148 -14.65 -10.80 -3.22
C THR A 148 -13.23 -10.32 -3.05
N VAL A 149 -12.27 -11.21 -3.29
CA VAL A 149 -10.83 -10.93 -3.22
C VAL A 149 -10.45 -9.98 -4.35
N ILE A 150 -9.68 -8.95 -4.00
CA ILE A 150 -9.16 -7.95 -4.94
C ILE A 150 -7.66 -8.17 -5.16
N PHE A 151 -6.93 -8.34 -4.06
CA PHE A 151 -5.50 -8.62 -4.03
C PHE A 151 -5.23 -9.70 -2.98
N ASP A 152 -4.36 -10.66 -3.27
CA ASP A 152 -3.98 -11.74 -2.36
C ASP A 152 -2.55 -12.19 -2.68
N SER A 153 -1.60 -11.88 -1.79
CA SER A 153 -0.20 -12.25 -1.99
C SER A 153 0.06 -13.76 -1.89
N GLY A 154 -0.82 -14.52 -1.22
CA GLY A 154 -0.63 -15.94 -0.94
C GLY A 154 -0.82 -16.83 -2.15
N ASN A 155 -1.43 -16.32 -3.23
CA ASN A 155 -1.58 -17.02 -4.50
C ASN A 155 -0.56 -16.58 -5.58
N GLY A 156 0.35 -15.66 -5.24
CA GLY A 156 1.33 -15.07 -6.13
C GLY A 156 1.01 -13.63 -6.54
N LEU A 157 1.97 -12.94 -7.16
CA LEU A 157 1.85 -11.55 -7.61
C LEU A 157 2.39 -11.39 -9.04
N PRO A 158 1.93 -10.39 -9.82
CA PRO A 158 1.06 -9.28 -9.42
C PRO A 158 -0.44 -9.58 -9.55
N ASP A 159 -1.24 -8.92 -8.71
CA ASP A 159 -2.69 -8.81 -8.88
C ASP A 159 -3.09 -7.44 -9.42
N SER A 160 -4.24 -7.36 -10.10
CA SER A 160 -4.72 -6.10 -10.70
C SER A 160 -6.24 -5.92 -10.59
N LYS A 161 -6.63 -4.70 -10.23
CA LYS A 161 -8.02 -4.23 -10.23
C LYS A 161 -8.20 -3.08 -11.22
N THR A 162 -9.17 -3.19 -12.12
CA THR A 162 -9.64 -2.05 -12.91
C THR A 162 -10.45 -1.11 -12.03
N VAL A 163 -10.12 0.18 -12.05
CA VAL A 163 -10.81 1.24 -11.29
C VAL A 163 -11.20 2.34 -12.25
N ASN A 164 -12.49 2.68 -12.27
CA ASN A 164 -12.98 3.80 -13.06
C ASN A 164 -12.48 5.12 -12.45
N VAL A 165 -12.26 6.14 -13.28
CA VAL A 165 -12.11 7.52 -12.78
C VAL A 165 -13.39 7.95 -12.06
N ASN A 166 -13.29 8.95 -11.19
CA ASN A 166 -14.38 9.38 -10.31
C ASN A 166 -14.88 8.29 -9.33
N THR A 167 -13.98 7.43 -8.86
CA THR A 167 -14.28 6.39 -7.85
C THR A 167 -13.69 6.79 -6.51
N HIS A 168 -14.48 6.61 -5.45
CA HIS A 168 -14.00 6.58 -4.07
C HIS A 168 -14.51 5.28 -3.43
N ALA A 169 -13.59 4.44 -2.96
CA ALA A 169 -13.95 3.13 -2.43
C ALA A 169 -13.06 2.70 -1.26
N HIS A 170 -13.65 1.86 -0.41
CA HIS A 170 -13.00 1.25 0.75
C HIS A 170 -13.12 -0.28 0.67
N ALA A 171 -12.17 -0.96 1.29
CA ALA A 171 -12.09 -2.42 1.32
C ALA A 171 -11.56 -2.90 2.66
N ASN A 172 -11.65 -4.21 2.91
CA ASN A 172 -10.99 -4.84 4.04
C ASN A 172 -9.52 -5.09 3.66
N TRP A 173 -8.60 -4.76 4.56
CA TRP A 173 -7.16 -4.99 4.39
C TRP A 173 -6.73 -5.96 5.49
N ALA A 174 -6.33 -7.17 5.09
CA ALA A 174 -6.01 -8.26 5.98
C ALA A 174 -4.51 -8.56 5.99
N PHE A 175 -3.99 -8.83 7.18
CA PHE A 175 -2.61 -9.25 7.43
C PHE A 175 -2.65 -10.54 8.24
N GLU A 176 -1.91 -11.56 7.81
CA GLU A 176 -1.99 -12.90 8.41
C GLU A 176 -1.08 -13.11 9.63
N ALA A 177 -0.15 -12.18 9.90
CA ALA A 177 0.69 -12.20 11.09
C ALA A 177 1.02 -10.80 11.62
N ALA A 178 1.43 -10.72 12.89
CA ALA A 178 2.01 -9.51 13.45
C ALA A 178 3.43 -9.28 12.92
N GLY A 179 3.79 -8.03 12.67
CA GLY A 179 5.10 -7.63 12.16
C GLY A 179 5.02 -6.44 11.21
N THR A 180 6.14 -6.13 10.57
CA THR A 180 6.22 -5.04 9.59
C THR A 180 6.02 -5.58 8.19
N TYR A 181 5.09 -4.97 7.45
CA TYR A 181 4.85 -5.27 6.04
C TYR A 181 5.27 -4.08 5.18
N THR A 182 5.92 -4.37 4.06
CA THR A 182 6.06 -3.46 2.92
C THR A 182 5.14 -3.95 1.82
N VAL A 183 4.11 -3.18 1.51
CA VAL A 183 3.12 -3.48 0.46
C VAL A 183 3.36 -2.50 -0.69
N THR A 184 3.62 -3.00 -1.89
CA THR A 184 3.95 -2.16 -3.06
C THR A 184 2.83 -2.19 -4.07
N PHE A 185 2.28 -1.01 -4.38
CA PHE A 185 1.31 -0.83 -5.44
C PHE A 185 1.90 -0.11 -6.66
N GLU A 186 1.25 -0.25 -7.80
CA GLU A 186 1.52 0.53 -9.01
C GLU A 186 0.18 0.92 -9.65
N VAL A 187 0.07 2.16 -10.14
CA VAL A 187 -1.05 2.64 -10.93
C VAL A 187 -0.63 2.74 -12.38
N THR A 188 -1.34 2.05 -13.27
CA THR A 188 -1.07 2.09 -14.72
C THR A 188 -2.32 2.40 -15.52
N GLY A 189 -2.15 2.94 -16.72
CA GLY A 189 -3.25 3.26 -17.62
C GLY A 189 -2.76 3.48 -19.04
N VAL A 190 -3.72 3.66 -19.96
CA VAL A 190 -3.45 4.00 -21.35
C VAL A 190 -4.11 5.34 -21.63
N ARG A 191 -3.33 6.32 -22.10
CA ARG A 191 -3.84 7.65 -22.47
C ARG A 191 -4.70 7.56 -23.74
N THR A 192 -5.55 8.54 -23.96
CA THR A 192 -6.41 8.59 -25.16
C THR A 192 -5.65 8.64 -26.49
N ASP A 193 -4.38 9.06 -26.47
CA ASP A 193 -3.46 9.00 -27.62
C ASP A 193 -2.81 7.61 -27.84
N GLY A 194 -3.10 6.64 -26.96
CA GLY A 194 -2.56 5.27 -27.01
C GLY A 194 -1.27 5.05 -26.22
N SER A 195 -0.66 6.10 -25.68
CA SER A 195 0.57 5.96 -24.88
C SER A 195 0.30 5.38 -23.49
N ALA A 196 1.20 4.52 -23.01
CA ALA A 196 1.14 4.01 -21.65
C ALA A 196 1.56 5.08 -20.62
N VAL A 197 0.98 5.01 -19.43
CA VAL A 197 1.34 5.82 -18.26
C VAL A 197 1.42 4.94 -17.02
N SER A 198 2.40 5.19 -16.17
CA SER A 198 2.59 4.52 -14.89
C SER A 198 2.99 5.52 -13.82
N SER A 199 2.56 5.29 -12.57
CA SER A 199 3.07 5.98 -11.39
C SER A 199 4.47 5.53 -10.96
N GLY A 200 4.93 4.38 -11.48
CA GLY A 200 6.00 3.61 -10.85
C GLY A 200 5.54 2.92 -9.55
N PRO A 201 6.42 2.10 -8.94
CA PRO A 201 6.11 1.41 -7.69
C PRO A 201 6.01 2.39 -6.52
N ILE A 202 5.01 2.18 -5.66
CA ILE A 202 4.74 2.97 -4.46
C ILE A 202 4.68 2.01 -3.28
N ALA A 203 5.66 2.11 -2.39
CA ALA A 203 5.77 1.25 -1.21
C ALA A 203 5.07 1.88 -0.01
N TYR A 204 4.29 1.07 0.71
CA TYR A 204 3.60 1.43 1.94
C TYR A 204 4.16 0.58 3.08
N THR A 205 4.44 1.21 4.21
CA THR A 205 4.85 0.50 5.43
C THR A 205 3.66 0.35 6.37
N PHE A 206 3.34 -0.90 6.70
CA PHE A 206 2.39 -1.24 7.74
C PHE A 206 3.11 -1.85 8.94
N VAL A 207 2.70 -1.45 10.15
CA VAL A 207 3.16 -2.07 11.40
C VAL A 207 1.98 -2.73 12.09
N VAL A 208 1.97 -4.06 12.05
CA VAL A 208 0.93 -4.91 12.62
C VAL A 208 1.34 -5.32 14.03
N SER A 209 0.54 -4.91 15.02
CA SER A 209 0.84 -5.12 16.44
C SER A 209 0.29 -6.46 16.91
N ALA A 210 1.09 -7.21 17.67
CA ALA A 210 0.65 -8.42 18.37
C ALA A 210 -0.43 -8.13 19.42
#